data_AF-A0A5C7M2C6-F1
#
_entry.id   AF-A0A5C7M2C6-F1
#
_cell.length_a   1.000
_cell.length_b   1.000
_cell.length_c   1.000
_cell.angle_alpha   90.00
_cell.angle_beta   90.00
_cell.angle_gamma   90.00
#
_symmetry.space_group_name_H-M   'P 1'
#
loop_
_entity.id
_entity.type
_entity.pdbx_description
1 polymer ?
#
loop_
_entity_poly.entity_id
_entity_poly.type
_entity_poly.pdbx_seq_one_letter_code
_entity_poly.pdbx_strand_id
1 'polypeptide(L)'
;MKLYLAGIYTANFKIGGSLYNRLTESEKRQRESATNLLESFHYIHRQSFVDSIRGDGRKVFLDSGAFSAFTKGVSVDIPKYCDYIKRNKDIIEHVDGTILASVLDGIGDPLKTYQNQLEMERLGVRPLPCFHYGEDERYLEWYIANYDYITIGGMVPISTPQLKIWLDRIWEKYLTDGSGRPRVKVHGFGLTTVSLMERYPWYSVDSSSWVQIARVGGMMLMPEARVINVSNQSPQRRVEGQHIDTLAPPQRQAVEEKLRACGVDTERMRETYLARWCYNIWAFDQLGIQHFEADPKFVPDQIGLF
;
A
#
# COMPACT_ATOMS: atom_id res chain seq x y z
N MET A 1 -2.36 1.56 11.97
CA MET A 1 -2.22 0.29 11.26
C MET A 1 -0.92 0.34 10.47
N LYS A 2 -0.30 -0.78 10.05
CA LYS A 2 0.85 -0.68 9.13
C LYS A 2 0.37 -0.29 7.72
N LEU A 3 0.77 0.88 7.23
CA LEU A 3 0.55 1.29 5.83
C LEU A 3 1.85 1.19 5.06
N TYR A 4 1.92 0.26 4.12
CA TYR A 4 3.10 0.05 3.29
C TYR A 4 3.10 0.99 2.08
N LEU A 5 4.21 1.71 1.89
CA LEU A 5 4.44 2.52 0.70
C LEU A 5 4.98 1.63 -0.41
N ALA A 6 4.17 1.46 -1.46
CA ALA A 6 4.52 0.60 -2.58
C ALA A 6 5.42 1.34 -3.59
N GLY A 7 6.54 0.70 -3.98
CA GLY A 7 7.30 1.06 -5.17
C GLY A 7 8.33 2.18 -5.02
N ILE A 8 8.91 2.38 -3.83
CA ILE A 8 9.97 3.36 -3.60
C ILE A 8 11.25 3.02 -4.38
N TYR A 9 11.71 1.77 -4.29
CA TYR A 9 12.88 1.29 -5.01
C TYR A 9 12.56 1.09 -6.49
N THR A 10 11.35 0.62 -6.81
CA THR A 10 10.83 0.60 -8.19
C THR A 10 10.91 1.98 -8.85
N ALA A 11 10.64 3.06 -8.11
CA ALA A 11 10.78 4.45 -8.57
C ALA A 11 12.23 4.97 -8.59
N ASN A 12 13.23 4.12 -8.32
CA ASN A 12 14.64 4.47 -8.16
C ASN A 12 14.91 5.53 -7.08
N PHE A 13 14.08 5.55 -6.02
CA PHE A 13 14.14 6.57 -4.97
C PHE A 13 14.83 6.09 -3.69
N LYS A 14 15.99 5.44 -3.85
CA LYS A 14 16.83 4.96 -2.73
C LYS A 14 17.55 6.10 -2.00
N ILE A 15 17.94 5.85 -0.75
CA ILE A 15 18.74 6.81 0.04
C ILE A 15 20.12 6.95 -0.60
N GLY A 16 20.64 8.18 -0.66
CA GLY A 16 21.93 8.50 -1.31
C GLY A 16 21.94 8.39 -2.85
N GLY A 17 20.82 8.02 -3.47
CA GLY A 17 20.68 7.98 -4.93
C GLY A 17 20.61 9.37 -5.59
N SER A 18 20.69 9.41 -6.93
CA SER A 18 20.65 10.67 -7.70
C SER A 18 19.41 11.54 -7.40
N LEU A 19 18.22 10.93 -7.28
CA LEU A 19 17.00 11.66 -6.91
C LEU A 19 17.05 12.17 -5.47
N TYR A 20 17.56 11.37 -4.54
CA TYR A 20 17.70 11.73 -3.13
C TYR A 20 18.68 12.89 -2.92
N ASN A 21 19.78 12.93 -3.68
CA ASN A 21 20.79 13.99 -3.57
C ASN A 21 20.30 15.37 -4.04
N ARG A 22 19.14 15.42 -4.73
CA ARG A 22 18.49 16.68 -5.16
C ARG A 22 17.51 17.25 -4.13
N LEU A 23 17.31 16.54 -3.02
CA LEU A 23 16.36 16.90 -1.98
C LEU A 23 16.95 17.93 -1.02
N THR A 24 16.09 18.80 -0.50
CA THR A 24 16.41 19.62 0.68
C THR A 24 16.50 18.75 1.93
N GLU A 25 17.07 19.26 3.02
CA GLU A 25 17.13 18.51 4.29
C GLU A 25 15.75 18.16 4.85
N SER A 26 14.73 18.99 4.61
CA SER A 26 13.35 18.68 5.00
C SER A 26 12.77 17.53 4.16
N GLU A 27 12.98 17.58 2.85
CA GLU A 27 12.54 16.54 1.91
C GLU A 27 13.24 15.19 2.19
N LYS A 28 14.52 15.20 2.56
CA LYS A 28 15.25 13.98 2.99
C LYS A 28 14.60 13.34 4.21
N ARG A 29 14.30 14.14 5.26
CA ARG A 29 13.60 13.64 6.46
C ARG A 29 12.24 13.04 6.13
N GLN A 30 11.47 13.70 5.26
CA GLN A 30 10.18 13.18 4.80
C GLN A 30 10.32 11.87 4.02
N ARG A 31 11.32 11.74 3.15
CA ARG A 31 11.61 10.48 2.45
C ARG A 31 12.01 9.36 3.41
N GLU A 32 12.80 9.68 4.43
CA GLU A 32 13.30 8.71 5.40
C GLU A 32 12.27 8.24 6.43
N SER A 33 11.17 9.00 6.61
CA SER A 33 10.09 8.63 7.53
C SER A 33 9.36 7.35 7.10
N ALA A 34 9.40 7.00 5.82
CA ALA A 34 8.84 5.75 5.31
C ALA A 34 9.50 4.53 5.97
N THR A 35 8.77 3.86 6.86
CA THR A 35 9.25 2.66 7.56
C THR A 35 8.74 1.37 6.94
N ASN A 36 7.45 1.33 6.63
CA ASN A 36 6.79 0.18 6.01
C ASN A 36 6.86 0.32 4.49
N LEU A 37 7.61 -0.57 3.84
CA LEU A 37 7.85 -0.53 2.40
C LEU A 37 7.32 -1.79 1.73
N LEU A 38 6.66 -1.63 0.59
CA LEU A 38 6.25 -2.75 -0.25
C LEU A 38 6.92 -2.64 -1.63
N GLU A 39 7.45 -3.75 -2.13
CA GLU A 39 8.02 -3.81 -3.47
C GLU A 39 7.54 -5.04 -4.22
N SER A 40 7.44 -4.91 -5.53
CA SER A 40 7.00 -6.00 -6.39
C SER A 40 8.21 -6.69 -7.03
N PHE A 41 8.29 -8.02 -6.88
CA PHE A 41 9.33 -8.87 -7.47
C PHE A 41 9.52 -8.63 -8.97
N HIS A 42 8.42 -8.41 -9.70
CA HIS A 42 8.46 -8.06 -11.12
C HIS A 42 9.41 -6.90 -11.42
N TYR A 43 9.53 -5.92 -10.52
CA TYR A 43 10.41 -4.76 -10.67
C TYR A 43 11.77 -4.92 -9.98
N ILE A 44 11.83 -5.58 -8.81
CA ILE A 44 13.03 -5.59 -7.97
C ILE A 44 13.87 -6.89 -8.02
N HIS A 45 13.60 -7.78 -8.98
CA HIS A 45 14.32 -9.04 -9.15
C HIS A 45 15.84 -8.91 -9.46
N ARG A 46 16.32 -7.72 -9.86
CA ARG A 46 17.74 -7.49 -10.17
C ARG A 46 18.57 -7.21 -8.92
N GLN A 47 19.82 -7.69 -8.90
CA GLN A 47 20.75 -7.54 -7.77
C GLN A 47 20.95 -6.08 -7.34
N SER A 48 20.97 -5.12 -8.27
CA SER A 48 21.13 -3.70 -7.96
C SER A 48 20.05 -3.13 -7.04
N PHE A 49 18.82 -3.65 -7.12
CA PHE A 49 17.74 -3.25 -6.21
C PHE A 49 17.92 -3.89 -4.84
N VAL A 50 18.27 -5.17 -4.79
CA VAL A 50 18.60 -5.89 -3.55
C VAL A 50 19.71 -5.17 -2.78
N ASP A 51 20.79 -4.81 -3.47
CA ASP A 51 21.91 -4.10 -2.86
C ASP A 51 21.52 -2.71 -2.36
N SER A 52 20.58 -2.04 -3.04
CA SER A 52 20.06 -0.74 -2.62
C SER A 52 19.19 -0.87 -1.36
N ILE A 53 18.30 -1.86 -1.30
CA ILE A 53 17.47 -2.12 -0.10
C ILE A 53 18.35 -2.48 1.10
N ARG A 54 19.35 -3.35 0.89
CA ARG A 54 20.31 -3.75 1.91
C ARG A 54 21.20 -2.59 2.36
N GLY A 55 21.69 -1.78 1.42
CA GLY A 55 22.49 -0.60 1.71
C GLY A 55 21.75 0.47 2.51
N ASP A 56 20.44 0.60 2.29
CA ASP A 56 19.57 1.49 3.07
C ASP A 56 19.19 0.89 4.44
N GLY A 57 19.58 -0.36 4.73
CA GLY A 57 19.23 -1.06 5.97
C GLY A 57 17.72 -1.33 6.11
N ARG A 58 16.99 -1.41 5.00
CA ARG A 58 15.53 -1.55 4.99
C ARG A 58 15.09 -2.99 4.73
N LYS A 59 13.84 -3.26 5.08
CA LYS A 59 13.11 -4.47 4.70
C LYS A 59 11.84 -4.10 3.94
N VAL A 60 11.34 -5.02 3.15
CA VAL A 60 10.14 -4.83 2.34
C VAL A 60 9.15 -5.98 2.55
N PHE A 61 7.87 -5.67 2.48
CA PHE A 61 6.84 -6.62 2.07
C PHE A 61 7.06 -6.88 0.57
N LEU A 62 7.27 -8.14 0.18
CA LEU A 62 7.43 -8.53 -1.21
C LEU A 62 6.11 -8.95 -1.84
N ASP A 63 5.63 -8.20 -2.81
CA ASP A 63 4.56 -8.62 -3.70
C ASP A 63 5.12 -9.41 -4.90
N SER A 64 4.41 -10.43 -5.36
CA SER A 64 4.78 -11.20 -6.56
C SER A 64 4.76 -10.35 -7.84
N GLY A 65 3.92 -9.31 -7.88
CA GLY A 65 3.75 -8.47 -9.06
C GLY A 65 2.93 -9.10 -10.17
N ALA A 66 2.14 -10.14 -9.88
CA ALA A 66 1.30 -10.84 -10.85
C ALA A 66 0.45 -9.90 -11.71
N PHE A 67 -0.20 -8.91 -11.09
CA PHE A 67 -1.01 -7.90 -11.79
C PHE A 67 -0.19 -7.05 -12.77
N SER A 68 1.00 -6.58 -12.33
CA SER A 68 1.90 -5.80 -13.19
C SER A 68 2.51 -6.62 -14.33
N ALA A 69 2.79 -7.90 -14.09
CA ALA A 69 3.31 -8.80 -15.10
C ALA A 69 2.24 -9.14 -16.16
N PHE A 70 1.03 -9.46 -15.72
CA PHE A 70 -0.13 -9.75 -16.58
C PHE A 70 -0.46 -8.59 -17.53
N THR A 71 -0.56 -7.37 -16.99
CA THR A 71 -0.83 -6.16 -17.80
C THR A 71 0.24 -5.87 -18.85
N LYS A 72 1.45 -6.44 -18.71
CA LYS A 72 2.56 -6.32 -19.67
C LYS A 72 2.79 -7.58 -20.51
N GLY A 73 1.96 -8.61 -20.35
CA GLY A 73 2.12 -9.89 -21.04
C GLY A 73 3.37 -10.68 -20.64
N VAL A 74 3.87 -10.47 -19.42
CA VAL A 74 5.04 -11.18 -18.86
C VAL A 74 4.57 -12.25 -17.88
N SER A 75 5.11 -13.47 -17.98
CA SER A 75 4.89 -14.51 -16.97
C SER A 75 5.97 -14.47 -15.89
N VAL A 76 5.56 -14.70 -14.64
CA VAL A 76 6.49 -14.86 -13.52
C VAL A 76 6.76 -16.35 -13.30
N ASP A 77 8.04 -16.69 -13.20
CA ASP A 77 8.54 -18.04 -13.02
C ASP A 77 8.60 -18.39 -11.52
N ILE A 78 7.75 -19.33 -11.07
CA ILE A 78 7.60 -19.71 -9.66
C ILE A 78 8.92 -20.16 -9.03
N PRO A 79 9.70 -21.10 -9.62
CA PRO A 79 11.02 -21.43 -9.13
C PRO A 79 11.95 -20.24 -8.94
N LYS A 80 12.00 -19.30 -9.89
CA LYS A 80 12.83 -18.08 -9.76
C LYS A 80 12.35 -17.18 -8.64
N TYR A 81 11.04 -17.03 -8.47
CA TYR A 81 10.48 -16.24 -7.38
C TYR A 81 10.77 -16.87 -6.00
N CYS A 82 10.61 -18.19 -5.86
CA CYS A 82 10.96 -18.93 -4.64
C CYS A 82 12.45 -18.81 -4.31
N ASP A 83 13.32 -18.95 -5.31
CA ASP A 83 14.76 -18.79 -5.15
C ASP A 83 15.14 -17.36 -4.73
N TYR A 84 14.50 -16.35 -5.32
CA TYR A 84 14.66 -14.95 -4.89
C TYR A 84 14.28 -14.76 -3.42
N ILE A 85 13.12 -15.29 -2.99
CA ILE A 85 12.68 -15.21 -1.60
C ILE A 85 13.71 -15.87 -0.66
N LYS A 86 14.22 -17.04 -1.02
CA LYS A 86 15.21 -17.77 -0.19
C LYS A 86 16.54 -17.03 -0.07
N ARG A 87 17.06 -16.48 -1.16
CA ARG A 87 18.35 -15.78 -1.18
C ARG A 87 18.32 -14.43 -0.49
N ASN A 88 17.15 -13.80 -0.41
CA ASN A 88 16.99 -12.42 0.03
C ASN A 88 16.11 -12.28 1.29
N LYS A 89 16.02 -13.32 2.12
CA LYS A 89 15.22 -13.30 3.37
C LYS A 89 15.60 -12.16 4.31
N ASP A 90 16.84 -11.69 4.26
CA ASP A 90 17.36 -10.61 5.08
C ASP A 90 16.70 -9.26 4.77
N ILE A 91 16.31 -9.03 3.51
CA ILE A 91 15.62 -7.79 3.07
C ILE A 91 14.10 -7.95 3.00
N ILE A 92 13.55 -9.15 3.22
CA ILE A 92 12.10 -9.37 3.28
C ILE A 92 11.66 -9.28 4.75
N GLU A 93 10.64 -8.49 5.02
CA GLU A 93 10.12 -8.34 6.38
C GLU A 93 9.53 -9.66 6.91
N HIS A 94 9.65 -9.88 8.22
CA HIS A 94 9.05 -11.02 8.89
C HIS A 94 8.21 -10.54 10.07
N VAL A 95 7.03 -11.11 10.25
CA VAL A 95 6.11 -10.85 11.36
C VAL A 95 5.82 -12.18 12.03
N ASP A 96 6.18 -12.31 13.32
CA ASP A 96 5.97 -13.53 14.11
C ASP A 96 6.49 -14.80 13.41
N GLY A 97 7.67 -14.71 12.79
CA GLY A 97 8.28 -15.81 12.02
C GLY A 97 7.69 -16.04 10.63
N THR A 98 6.62 -15.33 10.26
CA THR A 98 6.02 -15.38 8.92
C THR A 98 6.73 -14.41 7.98
N ILE A 99 7.19 -14.90 6.84
CA ILE A 99 7.81 -14.07 5.80
C ILE A 99 6.73 -13.27 5.05
N LEU A 100 6.92 -11.96 4.92
CA LEU A 100 6.01 -11.08 4.17
C LEU A 100 6.33 -11.11 2.68
N ALA A 101 6.05 -12.24 2.05
CA ALA A 101 6.05 -12.39 0.60
C ALA A 101 4.67 -12.93 0.16
N SER A 102 4.01 -12.29 -0.80
CA SER A 102 2.73 -12.80 -1.32
C SER A 102 2.93 -13.94 -2.30
N VAL A 103 1.93 -14.81 -2.38
CA VAL A 103 1.82 -15.85 -3.41
C VAL A 103 1.81 -15.22 -4.81
N LEU A 104 2.22 -16.01 -5.80
CA LEU A 104 2.00 -15.63 -7.20
C LEU A 104 0.52 -15.86 -7.59
N ASP A 105 -0.22 -14.77 -7.83
CA ASP A 105 -1.64 -14.87 -8.20
C ASP A 105 -1.84 -15.48 -9.60
N GLY A 106 -2.85 -16.35 -9.71
CA GLY A 106 -3.48 -16.69 -10.97
C GLY A 106 -4.52 -15.62 -11.31
N ILE A 107 -4.18 -14.68 -12.19
CA ILE A 107 -5.07 -13.56 -12.53
C ILE A 107 -6.39 -14.07 -13.13
N GLY A 108 -7.48 -13.88 -12.38
CA GLY A 108 -8.81 -14.38 -12.75
C GLY A 108 -9.00 -15.89 -12.57
N ASP A 109 -8.06 -16.58 -11.91
CA ASP A 109 -8.08 -18.02 -11.67
C ASP A 109 -7.70 -18.33 -10.21
N PRO A 110 -8.72 -18.42 -9.32
CA PRO A 110 -8.51 -18.71 -7.90
C PRO A 110 -7.85 -20.09 -7.66
N LEU A 111 -8.19 -21.07 -8.50
CA LEU A 111 -7.60 -22.41 -8.42
C LEU A 111 -6.11 -22.36 -8.73
N LYS A 112 -5.72 -21.56 -9.74
CA LYS A 112 -4.31 -21.36 -10.06
C LYS A 112 -3.55 -20.65 -8.94
N THR A 113 -4.14 -19.64 -8.28
CA THR A 113 -3.55 -19.01 -7.08
C THR A 113 -3.30 -20.06 -5.98
N TYR A 114 -4.30 -20.89 -5.69
CA TYR A 114 -4.18 -21.97 -4.71
C TYR A 114 -3.11 -23.00 -5.10
N GLN A 115 -3.06 -23.43 -6.36
CA GLN A 115 -2.03 -24.34 -6.85
C GLN A 115 -0.63 -23.73 -6.76
N ASN A 116 -0.49 -22.43 -7.03
CA ASN A 116 0.77 -21.72 -6.88
C ASN A 116 1.19 -21.65 -5.41
N GLN A 117 0.26 -21.45 -4.47
CA GLN A 117 0.53 -21.53 -3.03
C GLN A 117 1.17 -22.87 -2.67
N LEU A 118 0.54 -23.98 -3.05
CA LEU A 118 1.03 -25.33 -2.76
C LEU A 118 2.38 -25.61 -3.42
N GLU A 119 2.59 -25.16 -4.66
CA GLU A 119 3.84 -25.37 -5.37
C GLU A 119 4.99 -24.57 -4.75
N MET A 120 4.75 -23.32 -4.37
CA MET A 120 5.73 -22.49 -3.66
C MET A 120 6.15 -23.15 -2.33
N GLU A 121 5.19 -23.71 -1.60
CA GLU A 121 5.44 -24.47 -0.36
C GLU A 121 6.22 -25.75 -0.60
N ARG A 122 5.88 -26.51 -1.65
CA ARG A 122 6.65 -27.69 -2.09
C ARG A 122 8.09 -27.32 -2.44
N LEU A 123 8.30 -26.13 -3.00
CA LEU A 123 9.61 -25.57 -3.29
C LEU A 123 10.31 -24.98 -2.06
N GLY A 124 9.70 -25.01 -0.86
CA GLY A 124 10.35 -24.65 0.40
C GLY A 124 10.26 -23.17 0.76
N VAL A 125 9.26 -22.44 0.27
CA VAL A 125 8.87 -21.11 0.76
C VAL A 125 7.40 -21.11 1.15
N ARG A 126 7.04 -20.47 2.26
CA ARG A 126 5.65 -20.38 2.72
C ARG A 126 5.16 -18.92 2.58
N PRO A 127 4.75 -18.49 1.37
CA PRO A 127 4.27 -17.13 1.15
C PRO A 127 2.88 -16.93 1.79
N LEU A 128 2.48 -15.68 1.95
CA LEU A 128 1.12 -15.31 2.36
C LEU A 128 0.14 -15.66 1.23
N PRO A 129 -0.93 -16.43 1.52
CA PRO A 129 -1.96 -16.70 0.53
C PRO A 129 -2.81 -15.46 0.26
N CYS A 130 -3.26 -15.31 -0.99
CA CYS A 130 -4.10 -14.20 -1.42
C CYS A 130 -5.50 -14.68 -1.80
N PHE A 131 -6.52 -14.11 -1.16
CA PHE A 131 -7.93 -14.27 -1.53
C PHE A 131 -8.39 -13.03 -2.28
N HIS A 132 -8.98 -13.19 -3.47
CA HIS A 132 -9.41 -12.03 -4.27
C HIS A 132 -10.90 -11.76 -4.15
N TYR A 133 -11.25 -10.51 -4.45
CA TYR A 133 -12.63 -10.08 -4.57
C TYR A 133 -13.46 -11.01 -5.46
N GLY A 134 -14.57 -11.52 -4.90
CA GLY A 134 -15.56 -12.33 -5.63
C GLY A 134 -15.18 -13.79 -5.88
N GLU A 135 -14.04 -14.27 -5.36
CA GLU A 135 -13.66 -15.68 -5.49
C GLU A 135 -14.46 -16.60 -4.54
N ASP A 136 -14.38 -17.91 -4.78
CA ASP A 136 -15.06 -18.92 -3.95
C ASP A 136 -14.50 -18.91 -2.51
N GLU A 137 -15.40 -18.73 -1.55
CA GLU A 137 -15.05 -18.52 -0.14
C GLU A 137 -14.41 -19.76 0.52
N ARG A 138 -14.52 -20.94 -0.11
CA ARG A 138 -13.81 -22.14 0.36
C ARG A 138 -12.29 -21.96 0.37
N TYR A 139 -11.74 -21.14 -0.52
CA TYR A 139 -10.31 -20.80 -0.49
C TYR A 139 -9.99 -19.94 0.74
N LEU A 140 -10.85 -18.97 1.06
CA LEU A 140 -10.68 -18.13 2.24
C LEU A 140 -10.73 -18.96 3.53
N GLU A 141 -11.72 -19.85 3.66
CA GLU A 141 -11.82 -20.77 4.81
C GLU A 141 -10.56 -21.63 4.95
N TRP A 142 -10.05 -22.16 3.85
CA TRP A 142 -8.81 -22.93 3.84
C TRP A 142 -7.60 -22.07 4.25
N TYR A 143 -7.47 -20.84 3.77
CA TYR A 143 -6.40 -19.93 4.18
C TYR A 143 -6.47 -19.58 5.66
N ILE A 144 -7.64 -19.26 6.20
CA ILE A 144 -7.81 -18.95 7.64
C ILE A 144 -7.46 -20.16 8.51
N ALA A 145 -7.76 -21.39 8.05
CA ALA A 145 -7.44 -22.61 8.78
C ALA A 145 -5.94 -22.96 8.79
N ASN A 146 -5.16 -22.47 7.83
CA ASN A 146 -3.77 -22.90 7.60
C ASN A 146 -2.72 -21.80 7.78
N TYR A 147 -3.11 -20.53 7.93
CA TYR A 147 -2.19 -19.39 8.02
C TYR A 147 -2.65 -18.38 9.07
N ASP A 148 -1.69 -17.84 9.84
CA ASP A 148 -1.93 -16.79 10.83
C ASP A 148 -1.96 -15.38 10.20
N TYR A 149 -1.58 -15.28 8.93
CA TYR A 149 -1.54 -14.05 8.15
C TYR A 149 -1.88 -14.35 6.68
N ILE A 150 -2.89 -13.66 6.16
CA ILE A 150 -3.36 -13.75 4.77
C ILE A 150 -3.40 -12.36 4.10
N THR A 151 -3.49 -12.34 2.77
CA THR A 151 -3.71 -11.12 1.98
C THR A 151 -5.07 -11.15 1.29
N ILE A 152 -5.65 -9.98 1.07
CA ILE A 152 -6.87 -9.80 0.27
C ILE A 152 -6.56 -8.89 -0.92
N GLY A 153 -6.84 -9.38 -2.13
CA GLY A 153 -6.53 -8.72 -3.39
C GLY A 153 -7.77 -8.47 -4.28
N GLY A 154 -7.54 -7.93 -5.48
CA GLY A 154 -8.62 -7.72 -6.46
C GLY A 154 -9.61 -6.60 -6.13
N MET A 155 -9.35 -5.78 -5.11
CA MET A 155 -10.28 -4.74 -4.63
C MET A 155 -10.17 -3.42 -5.40
N VAL A 156 -9.00 -3.08 -5.95
CA VAL A 156 -8.71 -1.78 -6.59
C VAL A 156 -9.74 -1.33 -7.64
N PRO A 157 -10.23 -2.18 -8.57
CA PRO A 157 -11.19 -1.73 -9.58
C PRO A 157 -12.64 -1.62 -9.08
N ILE A 158 -12.92 -2.02 -7.84
CA ILE A 158 -14.28 -2.12 -7.30
C ILE A 158 -14.66 -0.83 -6.57
N SER A 159 -15.89 -0.36 -6.79
CA SER A 159 -16.37 0.86 -6.14
C SER A 159 -16.45 0.70 -4.60
N THR A 160 -16.19 1.77 -3.85
CA THR A 160 -16.24 1.76 -2.39
C THR A 160 -17.57 1.23 -1.82
N PRO A 161 -18.76 1.59 -2.34
CA PRO A 161 -20.02 1.04 -1.85
C PRO A 161 -20.13 -0.48 -2.03
N GLN A 162 -19.70 -1.01 -3.17
CA GLN A 162 -19.70 -2.46 -3.44
C GLN A 162 -18.68 -3.19 -2.58
N LEU A 163 -17.47 -2.62 -2.43
CA LEU A 163 -16.46 -3.14 -1.53
C LEU A 163 -16.95 -3.18 -0.09
N LYS A 164 -17.69 -2.17 0.37
CA LYS A 164 -18.25 -2.16 1.72
C LYS A 164 -19.19 -3.35 1.93
N ILE A 165 -20.14 -3.58 1.03
CA ILE A 165 -21.08 -4.71 1.12
C ILE A 165 -20.34 -6.04 1.17
N TRP A 166 -19.34 -6.21 0.31
CA TRP A 166 -18.58 -7.45 0.23
C TRP A 166 -17.69 -7.66 1.47
N LEU A 167 -16.93 -6.64 1.87
CA LEU A 167 -16.06 -6.68 3.03
C LEU A 167 -16.84 -6.86 4.33
N ASP A 168 -17.99 -6.21 4.51
CA ASP A 168 -18.87 -6.41 5.67
C ASP A 168 -19.18 -7.90 5.86
N ARG A 169 -19.65 -8.55 4.80
CA ARG A 169 -19.97 -9.98 4.82
C ARG A 169 -18.74 -10.85 5.05
N ILE A 170 -17.61 -10.53 4.42
CA ILE A 170 -16.38 -11.32 4.57
C ILE A 170 -15.81 -11.20 5.99
N TRP A 171 -15.79 -10.00 6.55
CA TRP A 171 -15.32 -9.76 7.91
C TRP A 171 -16.24 -10.42 8.93
N GLU A 172 -17.55 -10.18 8.83
CA GLU A 172 -18.56 -10.76 9.72
C GLU A 172 -18.53 -12.30 9.74
N LYS A 173 -18.54 -12.91 8.55
CA LYS A 173 -18.73 -14.36 8.42
C LYS A 173 -17.45 -15.15 8.67
N TYR A 174 -16.29 -14.61 8.28
CA TYR A 174 -15.06 -15.41 8.20
C TYR A 174 -13.92 -14.86 9.03
N LEU A 175 -13.68 -13.55 9.00
CA LEU A 175 -12.43 -12.97 9.52
C LEU A 175 -12.51 -12.50 10.96
N THR A 176 -13.70 -12.28 11.53
CA THR A 176 -13.84 -11.91 12.94
C THR A 176 -14.42 -13.01 13.81
N ASP A 177 -14.06 -13.00 15.09
CA ASP A 177 -14.72 -13.80 16.12
C ASP A 177 -16.04 -13.15 16.59
N GLY A 178 -16.75 -13.79 17.53
CA GLY A 178 -17.99 -13.27 18.09
C GLY A 178 -17.86 -11.96 18.88
N SER A 179 -16.64 -11.48 19.13
CA SER A 179 -16.35 -10.18 19.75
C SER A 179 -15.87 -9.13 18.73
N GLY A 180 -15.90 -9.44 17.43
CA GLY A 180 -15.47 -8.55 16.36
C GLY A 180 -13.95 -8.47 16.19
N ARG A 181 -13.17 -9.33 16.84
CA ARG A 181 -11.70 -9.33 16.74
C ARG A 181 -11.24 -10.15 15.55
N PRO A 182 -10.16 -9.75 14.85
CA PRO A 182 -9.63 -10.51 13.72
C PRO A 182 -9.12 -11.89 14.17
N ARG A 183 -9.52 -12.95 13.47
CA ARG A 183 -9.08 -14.33 13.70
C ARG A 183 -7.64 -14.58 13.24
N VAL A 184 -7.22 -13.86 12.19
CA VAL A 184 -5.88 -13.90 11.59
C VAL A 184 -5.47 -12.48 11.20
N LYS A 185 -4.18 -12.24 11.00
CA LYS A 185 -3.70 -10.97 10.44
C LYS A 185 -4.15 -10.88 8.98
N VAL A 186 -4.58 -9.70 8.56
CA VAL A 186 -5.05 -9.47 7.18
C VAL A 186 -4.35 -8.25 6.58
N HIS A 187 -3.77 -8.43 5.39
CA HIS A 187 -3.26 -7.35 4.56
C HIS A 187 -4.21 -7.04 3.41
N GLY A 188 -4.63 -5.79 3.25
CA GLY A 188 -5.46 -5.35 2.13
C GLY A 188 -4.64 -4.72 1.01
N PHE A 189 -4.56 -5.36 -0.16
CA PHE A 189 -3.82 -4.82 -1.30
C PHE A 189 -4.53 -3.60 -1.93
N GLY A 190 -3.79 -2.52 -2.10
CA GLY A 190 -4.23 -1.30 -2.78
C GLY A 190 -5.41 -0.59 -2.10
N LEU A 191 -5.58 -0.77 -0.79
CA LEU A 191 -6.74 -0.30 -0.03
C LEU A 191 -6.38 0.90 0.87
N THR A 192 -6.44 2.12 0.32
CA THR A 192 -6.21 3.36 1.11
C THR A 192 -7.36 4.35 1.09
N THR A 193 -8.60 3.86 0.96
CA THR A 193 -9.79 4.68 1.26
C THR A 193 -10.00 4.71 2.76
N VAL A 194 -9.91 5.89 3.38
CA VAL A 194 -9.98 6.07 4.85
C VAL A 194 -11.19 5.36 5.47
N SER A 195 -12.39 5.52 4.88
CA SER A 195 -13.60 4.88 5.41
C SER A 195 -13.56 3.34 5.38
N LEU A 196 -12.77 2.72 4.50
CA LEU A 196 -12.56 1.26 4.49
C LEU A 196 -11.40 0.85 5.42
N MET A 197 -10.42 1.72 5.63
CA MET A 197 -9.31 1.50 6.55
C MET A 197 -9.78 1.49 8.01
N GLU A 198 -10.67 2.41 8.38
CA GLU A 198 -11.21 2.54 9.74
C GLU A 198 -12.28 1.49 10.07
N ARG A 199 -13.00 1.00 9.05
CA ARG A 199 -14.15 0.12 9.27
C ARG A 199 -13.77 -1.30 9.67
N TYR A 200 -12.62 -1.80 9.22
CA TYR A 200 -12.26 -3.21 9.40
C TYR A 200 -10.92 -3.36 10.11
N PRO A 201 -10.74 -4.45 10.90
CA PRO A 201 -9.53 -4.65 11.70
C PRO A 201 -8.37 -5.21 10.87
N TRP A 202 -7.95 -4.44 9.88
CA TRP A 202 -6.76 -4.71 9.07
C TRP A 202 -5.50 -4.72 9.93
N TYR A 203 -4.63 -5.71 9.72
CA TYR A 203 -3.28 -5.64 10.27
C TYR A 203 -2.42 -4.64 9.49
N SER A 204 -2.64 -4.59 8.17
CA SER A 204 -1.93 -3.68 7.28
C SER A 204 -2.64 -3.44 5.94
N VAL A 205 -2.26 -2.37 5.25
CA VAL A 205 -2.67 -2.08 3.86
C VAL A 205 -1.47 -1.50 3.11
N ASP A 206 -1.54 -1.38 1.78
CA ASP A 206 -0.52 -0.70 0.99
C ASP A 206 -1.08 0.35 0.02
N SER A 207 -0.20 1.25 -0.43
CA SER A 207 -0.52 2.24 -1.47
C SER A 207 0.68 2.61 -2.32
N SER A 208 0.46 2.63 -3.64
CA SER A 208 1.31 3.35 -4.60
C SER A 208 0.81 4.77 -4.87
N SER A 209 -0.21 5.25 -4.17
CA SER A 209 -0.86 6.53 -4.50
C SER A 209 0.05 7.74 -4.29
N TRP A 210 1.06 7.64 -3.41
CA TRP A 210 2.04 8.72 -3.16
C TRP A 210 2.72 9.21 -4.44
N VAL A 211 3.08 8.28 -5.33
CA VAL A 211 3.76 8.58 -6.61
C VAL A 211 2.76 9.05 -7.66
N GLN A 212 1.56 8.45 -7.72
CA GLN A 212 0.54 8.79 -8.72
C GLN A 212 -0.05 10.18 -8.48
N ILE A 213 -0.36 10.50 -7.22
CA ILE A 213 -0.86 11.82 -6.80
C ILE A 213 0.15 12.90 -7.18
N ALA A 214 1.43 12.69 -6.86
CA ALA A 214 2.47 13.66 -7.18
C ALA A 214 2.73 13.82 -8.68
N ARG A 215 2.58 12.73 -9.47
CA ARG A 215 2.72 12.73 -10.93
C ARG A 215 1.71 13.66 -11.61
N VAL A 216 0.46 13.69 -11.11
CA VAL A 216 -0.58 14.61 -11.62
C VAL A 216 -0.50 16.02 -11.03
N GLY A 217 0.47 16.28 -10.15
CA GLY A 217 0.71 17.58 -9.53
C GLY A 217 0.05 17.76 -8.16
N GLY A 218 -0.44 16.66 -7.57
CA GLY A 218 -1.17 16.64 -6.30
C GLY A 218 -0.32 16.44 -5.05
N MET A 219 -0.89 16.83 -3.92
CA MET A 219 -0.40 16.54 -2.56
C MET A 219 -1.57 16.16 -1.66
N MET A 220 -1.35 15.23 -0.73
CA MET A 220 -2.36 14.82 0.27
C MET A 220 -2.36 15.74 1.50
N LEU A 221 -3.43 16.49 1.70
CA LEU A 221 -3.60 17.32 2.88
C LEU A 221 -3.91 16.45 4.09
N MET A 222 -3.12 16.62 5.15
CA MET A 222 -3.33 16.00 6.45
C MET A 222 -3.96 17.00 7.43
N PRO A 223 -4.83 16.55 8.34
CA PRO A 223 -5.23 15.15 8.61
C PRO A 223 -6.43 14.66 7.75
N GLU A 224 -6.96 15.48 6.85
CA GLU A 224 -8.21 15.19 6.14
C GLU A 224 -8.08 14.11 5.04
N ALA A 225 -6.85 13.68 4.73
CA ALA A 225 -6.53 12.76 3.64
C ALA A 225 -7.09 13.19 2.25
N ARG A 226 -7.26 14.50 2.06
CA ARG A 226 -7.79 15.08 0.81
C ARG A 226 -6.67 15.48 -0.13
N VAL A 227 -6.76 15.13 -1.40
CA VAL A 227 -5.78 15.55 -2.42
C VAL A 227 -6.13 16.95 -2.96
N ILE A 228 -5.12 17.81 -3.08
CA ILE A 228 -5.19 19.07 -3.83
C ILE A 228 -4.03 19.18 -4.82
N ASN A 229 -4.27 19.73 -6.01
CA ASN A 229 -3.19 20.02 -6.97
C ASN A 229 -2.47 21.32 -6.60
N VAL A 230 -1.14 21.28 -6.67
CA VAL A 230 -0.27 22.43 -6.37
C VAL A 230 0.69 22.77 -7.51
N SER A 231 0.90 21.85 -8.46
CA SER A 231 1.87 22.03 -9.54
C SER A 231 1.50 23.17 -10.49
N ASN A 232 2.48 24.02 -10.81
CA ASN A 232 2.31 25.10 -11.81
C ASN A 232 1.93 24.57 -13.21
N GLN A 233 2.24 23.30 -13.49
CA GLN A 233 1.95 22.62 -14.75
C GLN A 233 0.64 21.81 -14.72
N SER A 234 -0.09 21.81 -13.60
CA SER A 234 -1.32 21.01 -13.49
C SER A 234 -2.44 21.61 -14.36
N PRO A 235 -3.14 20.80 -15.18
CA PRO A 235 -4.32 21.27 -15.89
C PRO A 235 -5.48 21.66 -14.95
N GLN A 236 -5.45 21.17 -13.71
CA GLN A 236 -6.48 21.45 -12.69
C GLN A 236 -6.50 22.92 -12.22
N ARG A 237 -5.52 23.73 -12.63
CA ARG A 237 -5.53 25.20 -12.46
C ARG A 237 -6.76 25.88 -13.08
N ARG A 238 -7.48 25.20 -13.97
CA ARG A 238 -8.69 25.70 -14.64
C ARG A 238 -9.99 25.16 -14.03
N VAL A 239 -9.91 24.34 -12.98
CA VAL A 239 -11.07 23.72 -12.34
C VAL A 239 -11.19 24.26 -10.92
N GLU A 240 -12.34 24.87 -10.63
CA GLU A 240 -12.62 25.49 -9.33
C GLU A 240 -12.48 24.46 -8.20
N GLY A 241 -11.77 24.84 -7.13
CA GLY A 241 -11.58 23.98 -5.95
C GLY A 241 -10.66 22.76 -6.11
N GLN A 242 -10.09 22.52 -7.30
CA GLN A 242 -9.22 21.37 -7.58
C GLN A 242 -7.71 21.69 -7.56
N HIS A 243 -7.37 22.97 -7.49
CA HIS A 243 -5.99 23.46 -7.44
C HIS A 243 -5.82 24.55 -6.38
N ILE A 244 -4.64 24.67 -5.78
CA ILE A 244 -4.36 25.66 -4.73
C ILE A 244 -4.59 27.11 -5.19
N ASP A 245 -4.34 27.41 -6.47
CA ASP A 245 -4.63 28.71 -7.10
C ASP A 245 -6.11 28.97 -7.39
N THR A 246 -6.97 27.94 -7.37
CA THR A 246 -8.42 28.10 -7.58
C THR A 246 -9.20 28.15 -6.27
N LEU A 247 -8.51 28.19 -5.13
CA LEU A 247 -9.09 28.44 -3.82
C LEU A 247 -9.24 29.93 -3.55
N ALA A 248 -10.20 30.31 -2.69
CA ALA A 248 -10.28 31.66 -2.17
C ALA A 248 -8.98 32.03 -1.42
N PRO A 249 -8.51 33.30 -1.45
CA PRO A 249 -7.22 33.66 -0.85
C PRO A 249 -7.02 33.22 0.62
N PRO A 250 -8.02 33.34 1.52
CA PRO A 250 -7.87 32.84 2.89
C PRO A 250 -7.70 31.31 2.97
N GLN A 251 -8.40 30.56 2.12
CA GLN A 251 -8.28 29.10 2.07
C GLN A 251 -6.93 28.68 1.52
N ARG A 252 -6.45 29.34 0.45
CA ARG A 252 -5.12 29.12 -0.09
C ARG A 252 -4.05 29.37 0.98
N GLN A 253 -4.12 30.49 1.68
CA GLN A 253 -3.16 30.82 2.74
C GLN A 253 -3.15 29.75 3.84
N ALA A 254 -4.33 29.32 4.30
CA ALA A 254 -4.43 28.26 5.30
C ALA A 254 -3.82 26.93 4.83
N VAL A 255 -4.00 26.56 3.55
CA VAL A 255 -3.37 25.35 2.98
C VAL A 255 -1.84 25.51 2.91
N GLU A 256 -1.34 26.66 2.45
CA GLU A 256 0.10 26.93 2.39
C GLU A 256 0.74 26.91 3.79
N GLU A 257 0.07 27.49 4.80
CA GLU A 257 0.54 27.47 6.20
C GLU A 257 0.59 26.05 6.77
N LYS A 258 -0.45 25.23 6.53
CA LYS A 258 -0.44 23.81 6.90
C LYS A 258 0.73 23.05 6.27
N LEU A 259 0.97 23.26 4.99
CA LEU A 259 2.07 22.61 4.28
C LEU A 259 3.44 23.07 4.80
N ARG A 260 3.62 24.38 5.04
CA ARG A 260 4.85 24.92 5.65
C ARG A 260 5.09 24.35 7.05
N ALA A 261 4.04 24.19 7.86
CA ALA A 261 4.14 23.57 9.18
C ALA A 261 4.61 22.10 9.11
N CYS A 262 4.36 21.41 8.00
CA CYS A 262 4.87 20.06 7.71
C CYS A 262 6.28 20.06 7.08
N GLY A 263 6.95 21.22 7.04
CA GLY A 263 8.29 21.37 6.46
C GLY A 263 8.31 21.42 4.93
N VAL A 264 7.19 21.72 4.28
CA VAL A 264 7.12 21.88 2.82
C VAL A 264 7.56 23.29 2.42
N ASP A 265 8.45 23.35 1.43
CA ASP A 265 8.74 24.56 0.68
C ASP A 265 7.63 24.79 -0.37
N THR A 266 6.86 25.87 -0.17
CA THR A 266 5.68 26.19 -0.98
C THR A 266 6.00 26.63 -2.41
N GLU A 267 7.24 26.98 -2.71
CA GLU A 267 7.69 27.23 -4.09
C GLU A 267 8.04 25.90 -4.74
N ARG A 268 8.92 25.11 -4.12
CA ARG A 268 9.37 23.82 -4.67
C ARG A 268 8.24 22.83 -4.88
N MET A 269 7.24 22.79 -4.01
CA MET A 269 6.08 21.91 -4.18
C MET A 269 5.35 22.13 -5.51
N ARG A 270 5.40 23.35 -6.05
CA ARG A 270 4.79 23.73 -7.33
C ARG A 270 5.65 23.34 -8.51
N GLU A 271 6.96 23.35 -8.36
CA GLU A 271 7.93 23.21 -9.45
C GLU A 271 8.40 21.76 -9.65
N THR A 272 8.70 21.05 -8.57
CA THR A 272 9.33 19.72 -8.65
C THR A 272 8.42 18.63 -8.10
N TYR A 273 8.32 17.53 -8.84
CA TYR A 273 7.62 16.34 -8.36
C TYR A 273 8.31 15.68 -7.16
N LEU A 274 9.62 15.91 -6.96
CA LEU A 274 10.36 15.33 -5.84
C LEU A 274 9.90 15.89 -4.49
N ALA A 275 9.59 17.19 -4.41
CA ALA A 275 9.00 17.78 -3.21
C ALA A 275 7.65 17.12 -2.90
N ARG A 276 6.81 16.91 -3.92
CA ARG A 276 5.52 16.23 -3.79
C ARG A 276 5.66 14.74 -3.43
N TRP A 277 6.67 14.05 -3.97
CA TRP A 277 6.99 12.66 -3.61
C TRP A 277 7.33 12.55 -2.12
N CYS A 278 8.27 13.36 -1.64
CA CYS A 278 8.71 13.32 -0.24
C CYS A 278 7.54 13.61 0.71
N TYR A 279 6.81 14.68 0.45
CA TYR A 279 5.67 15.01 1.30
C TYR A 279 4.57 13.94 1.26
N ASN A 280 4.22 13.40 0.08
CA ASN A 280 3.20 12.35 0.03
C ASN A 280 3.66 11.07 0.73
N ILE A 281 4.95 10.70 0.61
CA ILE A 281 5.54 9.59 1.37
C ILE A 281 5.31 9.81 2.87
N TRP A 282 5.68 10.98 3.38
CA TRP A 282 5.45 11.33 4.78
C TRP A 282 3.96 11.30 5.13
N ALA A 283 3.10 11.88 4.30
CA ALA A 283 1.66 11.97 4.57
C ALA A 283 0.99 10.58 4.65
N PHE A 284 1.37 9.63 3.78
CA PHE A 284 0.86 8.26 3.84
C PHE A 284 1.39 7.48 5.05
N ASP A 285 2.63 7.71 5.47
CA ASP A 285 3.16 7.17 6.73
C ASP A 285 2.36 7.72 7.94
N GLN A 286 2.09 9.02 7.97
CA GLN A 286 1.25 9.63 9.00
C GLN A 286 -0.20 9.13 8.96
N LEU A 287 -0.76 8.86 7.79
CA LEU A 287 -2.09 8.28 7.65
C LEU A 287 -2.17 6.90 8.32
N GLY A 288 -1.14 6.07 8.16
CA GLY A 288 -1.05 4.78 8.84
C GLY A 288 -1.02 4.91 10.37
N ILE A 289 -0.32 5.93 10.88
CA ILE A 289 -0.23 6.25 12.32
C ILE A 289 -1.56 6.78 12.84
N GLN A 290 -2.19 7.72 12.13
CA GLN A 290 -3.47 8.34 12.51
C GLN A 290 -4.58 7.30 12.67
N HIS A 291 -4.63 6.31 11.79
CA HIS A 291 -5.59 5.21 11.85
C HIS A 291 -4.98 3.94 12.47
N PHE A 292 -4.11 4.10 13.47
CA PHE A 292 -3.67 3.00 14.32
C PHE A 292 -4.59 2.83 15.51
N GLU A 293 -5.20 1.64 15.58
CA GLU A 293 -5.92 1.15 16.73
C GLU A 293 -5.18 -0.07 17.29
N ALA A 294 -5.05 -0.14 18.62
CA ALA A 294 -4.32 -1.21 19.29
C ALA A 294 -5.11 -2.54 19.33
N ASP A 295 -6.44 -2.47 19.43
CA ASP A 295 -7.37 -3.62 19.42
C ASP A 295 -8.53 -3.29 18.45
N PRO A 296 -8.26 -3.25 17.13
CA PRO A 296 -9.28 -2.87 16.16
C PRO A 296 -10.36 -3.95 16.14
N LYS A 297 -11.63 -3.52 16.07
CA LYS A 297 -12.78 -4.42 16.05
C LYS A 297 -13.73 -4.07 14.91
N PHE A 298 -14.22 -5.10 14.25
CA PHE A 298 -15.34 -4.95 13.34
C PHE A 298 -16.65 -4.95 14.13
N VAL A 299 -17.50 -3.97 13.85
CA VAL A 299 -18.87 -3.90 14.38
C VAL A 299 -19.81 -3.87 13.18
N PRO A 300 -20.63 -4.93 12.97
CA PRO A 300 -21.63 -4.92 11.92
C PRO A 300 -22.61 -3.75 12.10
N ASP A 301 -23.05 -3.17 11.00
CA ASP A 301 -24.11 -2.16 11.06
C ASP A 301 -25.37 -2.85 11.61
N GLN A 302 -25.82 -2.47 12.80
CA GLN A 302 -27.10 -2.96 13.31
C GLN A 302 -28.20 -2.34 12.46
N ILE A 303 -28.83 -3.15 11.59
CA ILE A 303 -30.11 -2.77 11.00
C ILE A 303 -31.12 -2.82 12.15
N GLY A 304 -31.30 -1.68 12.82
CA GLY A 304 -32.38 -1.52 13.76
C GLY A 304 -33.69 -1.84 13.06
N LEU A 305 -34.46 -2.77 13.62
CA LEU A 305 -35.85 -3.00 13.25
C LEU A 305 -36.73 -1.86 13.83
N PHE A 306 -36.40 -0.61 13.55
CA PHE A 306 -37.20 0.58 13.92
C PHE A 306 -37.01 1.70 12.91
#